data_AF-A0A522AHZ4-F1
#
_entry.id   AF-A0A522AHZ4-F1
#
_cell.length_a   1.000
_cell.length_b   1.000
_cell.length_c   1.000
_cell.angle_alpha   90.00
_cell.angle_beta   90.00
_cell.angle_gamma   90.00
#
_symmetry.space_group_name_H-M   'P 1'
#
loop_
_entity.id
_entity.type
_entity.pdbx_description
1 polymer ?
#
loop_
_entity_poly.entity_id
_entity_poly.type
_entity_poly.pdbx_seq_one_letter_code
_entity_poly.pdbx_strand_id
1 'polypeptide(L)'
;MKQIGEVIREHNLQLATDNPVVRGGFTQVPNFILKDPNLSLGAKVAYSMFLSYAWHNDSCFPGQDRLAEDMGMSRSRVTEFVGELERAGLIAITRRGQGKTNLYTVHFQVKPTGDKSPRSRRADI
;
A
#
# COMPACT_ATOMS: atom_id res chain seq x y z
N MET A 1 -8.17 -32.42 8.25
CA MET A 1 -9.08 -32.41 7.09
C MET A 1 -9.03 -31.01 6.49
N LYS A 2 -8.62 -30.88 5.21
CA LYS A 2 -8.56 -29.58 4.51
C LYS A 2 -9.98 -29.10 4.18
N GLN A 3 -10.23 -27.79 4.24
CA GLN A 3 -11.55 -27.24 3.90
C GLN A 3 -11.81 -27.38 2.39
N ILE A 4 -13.07 -27.65 2.01
CA ILE A 4 -13.50 -27.80 0.60
C ILE A 4 -13.09 -26.60 -0.28
N GLY A 5 -13.01 -25.39 0.29
CA GLY A 5 -12.52 -24.20 -0.41
C GLY A 5 -11.04 -24.25 -0.84
N GLU A 6 -10.18 -24.99 -0.14
CA GLU A 6 -8.77 -25.21 -0.57
C GLU A 6 -8.68 -26.18 -1.74
N VAL A 7 -9.68 -27.07 -1.90
CA VAL A 7 -9.72 -28.08 -2.97
C VAL A 7 -10.17 -27.46 -4.30
N ILE A 8 -10.88 -26.31 -4.27
CA ILE A 8 -11.47 -25.65 -5.44
C ILE A 8 -10.63 -24.44 -5.95
N ARG A 9 -9.40 -24.24 -5.45
CA ARG A 9 -8.45 -23.35 -6.15
C ARG A 9 -7.79 -24.10 -7.31
N GLU A 10 -8.60 -24.48 -8.30
CA GLU A 10 -8.10 -25.00 -9.57
C GLU A 10 -7.35 -23.86 -10.29
N HIS A 11 -6.02 -23.93 -10.26
CA HIS A 11 -5.18 -23.05 -11.06
C HIS A 11 -5.21 -23.58 -12.50
N ASN A 12 -6.21 -23.17 -13.28
CA ASN A 12 -6.43 -23.61 -14.67
C ASN A 12 -5.50 -22.91 -15.70
N LEU A 13 -4.55 -22.12 -15.23
CA LEU A 13 -3.57 -21.39 -16.04
C LEU A 13 -2.17 -21.67 -15.52
N GLN A 14 -1.29 -22.16 -16.39
CA GLN A 14 0.13 -22.36 -16.09
C GLN A 14 0.98 -21.47 -17.00
N LEU A 15 1.97 -20.80 -16.41
CA LEU A 15 2.96 -20.05 -17.18
C LEU A 15 4.07 -21.03 -17.59
N ALA A 16 4.19 -21.29 -18.89
CA ALA A 16 5.25 -22.12 -19.48
C ALA A 16 6.56 -21.32 -19.53
N THR A 17 7.15 -21.07 -18.35
CA THR A 17 8.41 -20.35 -18.21
C THR A 17 9.24 -20.96 -17.09
N ASP A 18 10.52 -21.13 -17.34
CA ASP A 18 11.52 -21.52 -16.34
C ASP A 18 11.97 -20.33 -15.49
N ASN A 19 11.68 -19.10 -15.93
CA ASN A 19 12.12 -17.88 -15.28
C ASN A 19 11.47 -17.71 -13.88
N PRO A 20 12.27 -17.74 -12.80
CA PRO A 20 11.76 -17.64 -11.43
C PRO A 20 11.11 -16.30 -11.12
N VAL A 21 11.50 -15.23 -11.83
CA VAL A 21 10.93 -13.87 -11.66
C VAL A 21 9.46 -13.85 -12.07
N VAL A 22 9.12 -14.54 -13.16
CA VAL A 22 7.74 -14.57 -13.67
C VAL A 22 6.83 -15.40 -12.76
N ARG A 23 7.38 -16.43 -12.09
CA ARG A 23 6.65 -17.28 -11.14
C ARG A 23 6.18 -16.54 -9.89
N GLY A 24 6.97 -15.57 -9.40
CA GLY A 24 6.61 -14.74 -8.25
C GLY A 24 5.71 -13.54 -8.59
N GLY A 25 5.47 -13.29 -9.88
CA GLY A 25 4.80 -12.09 -10.36
C GLY A 25 5.66 -10.83 -10.20
N PHE A 26 5.11 -9.70 -10.67
CA PHE A 26 5.71 -8.38 -10.48
C PHE A 26 4.63 -7.38 -10.08
N THR A 27 5.07 -6.28 -9.48
CA THR A 27 4.20 -5.17 -9.12
C THR A 27 4.58 -3.95 -9.95
N GLN A 28 3.65 -3.48 -10.76
CA GLN A 28 3.79 -2.22 -11.49
C GLN A 28 3.55 -1.04 -10.54
N VAL A 29 4.47 -0.07 -10.53
CA VAL A 29 4.36 1.12 -9.68
C VAL A 29 4.19 2.35 -10.55
N PRO A 30 3.17 3.20 -10.32
CA PRO A 30 3.00 4.43 -11.10
C PRO A 30 4.21 5.35 -10.99
N ASN A 31 4.65 5.90 -12.13
CA ASN A 31 5.83 6.77 -12.18
C ASN A 31 5.72 8.02 -11.31
N PHE A 32 4.52 8.52 -11.04
CA PHE A 32 4.35 9.68 -10.16
C PHE A 32 4.76 9.35 -8.71
N ILE A 33 4.54 8.12 -8.24
CA ILE A 33 5.04 7.65 -6.94
C ILE A 33 6.56 7.58 -6.94
N LEU A 34 7.13 6.97 -7.97
CA LEU A 34 8.59 6.80 -8.07
C LEU A 34 9.31 8.15 -8.14
N LYS A 35 8.72 9.11 -8.86
CA LYS A 35 9.30 10.44 -9.11
C LYS A 35 8.91 11.50 -8.09
N ASP A 36 8.03 11.21 -7.11
CA ASP A 36 7.65 12.19 -6.08
C ASP A 36 8.84 12.43 -5.14
N PRO A 37 9.42 13.65 -5.08
CA PRO A 37 10.51 13.96 -4.16
C PRO A 37 10.06 14.11 -2.72
N ASN A 38 8.75 14.25 -2.47
CA ASN A 38 8.19 14.45 -1.13
C ASN A 38 7.90 13.13 -0.41
N LEU A 39 8.00 12.00 -1.12
CA LEU A 39 7.89 10.67 -0.54
C LEU A 39 9.26 10.10 -0.23
N SER A 40 9.40 9.56 0.98
CA SER A 40 10.52 8.75 1.38
C SER A 40 10.61 7.48 0.53
N LEU A 41 11.83 6.96 0.34
CA LEU A 41 12.03 5.70 -0.35
C LEU A 41 11.24 4.55 0.31
N GLY A 42 11.15 4.56 1.64
CA GLY A 42 10.37 3.57 2.39
C GLY A 42 8.87 3.67 2.12
N ALA A 43 8.32 4.88 2.04
CA ALA A 43 6.92 5.07 1.67
C ALA A 43 6.62 4.61 0.24
N LYS A 44 7.53 4.86 -0.71
CA LYS A 44 7.39 4.36 -2.09
C LYS A 44 7.36 2.83 -2.14
N VAL A 45 8.24 2.16 -1.38
CA VAL A 45 8.25 0.70 -1.27
C VAL A 45 6.97 0.20 -0.58
N ALA A 46 6.53 0.85 0.50
CA ALA A 46 5.28 0.50 1.18
C ALA A 46 4.07 0.61 0.23
N TYR A 47 3.95 1.70 -0.54
CA TYR A 47 2.90 1.86 -1.56
C TYR A 47 2.94 0.73 -2.59
N SER A 48 4.13 0.35 -3.03
CA SER A 48 4.33 -0.78 -3.94
C SER A 48 3.81 -2.09 -3.32
N MET A 49 4.06 -2.35 -2.04
CA MET A 49 3.51 -3.52 -1.36
C MET A 49 1.98 -3.50 -1.28
N PHE A 50 1.36 -2.33 -1.06
CA PHE A 50 -0.10 -2.19 -1.13
C PHE A 50 -0.65 -2.60 -2.51
N LEU A 51 0.01 -2.19 -3.59
CA LEU A 51 -0.36 -2.62 -4.95
C LEU A 51 -0.18 -4.13 -5.16
N SER A 52 0.92 -4.69 -4.64
CA SER A 52 1.18 -6.13 -4.70
C SER A 52 0.06 -6.93 -4.04
N TYR A 53 -0.34 -6.56 -2.82
CA TYR A 53 -1.45 -7.22 -2.12
C TYR A 53 -2.80 -7.01 -2.81
N ALA A 54 -3.03 -5.81 -3.38
CA ALA A 54 -4.26 -5.52 -4.09
C ALA A 54 -4.46 -6.46 -5.30
N TRP A 55 -3.39 -6.73 -6.06
CA TRP A 55 -3.42 -7.54 -7.26
C TRP A 55 -3.25 -9.05 -7.03
N HIS A 56 -2.42 -9.44 -6.07
CA HIS A 56 -1.98 -10.84 -5.92
C HIS A 56 -2.54 -11.54 -4.68
N ASN A 57 -3.14 -10.81 -3.73
CA ASN A 57 -3.62 -11.37 -2.46
C ASN A 57 -5.14 -11.25 -2.28
N ASP A 58 -5.93 -11.49 -3.33
CA ASP A 58 -7.40 -11.35 -3.31
C ASP A 58 -7.87 -9.97 -2.78
N SER A 59 -7.09 -8.92 -3.03
CA SER A 59 -7.29 -7.57 -2.47
C SER A 59 -7.35 -7.50 -0.93
N CYS A 60 -6.76 -8.48 -0.24
CA CYS A 60 -6.69 -8.55 1.20
C CYS A 60 -5.38 -7.93 1.71
N PHE A 61 -5.46 -6.89 2.54
CA PHE A 61 -4.29 -6.37 3.24
C PHE A 61 -3.99 -7.23 4.48
N PRO A 62 -2.79 -7.82 4.60
CA PRO A 62 -2.50 -8.76 5.69
C PRO A 62 -2.23 -8.08 7.04
N GLY A 63 -2.21 -6.75 7.09
CA GLY A 63 -1.88 -5.97 8.29
C GLY A 63 -0.43 -5.49 8.30
N GLN A 64 -0.13 -4.56 9.20
CA GLN A 64 1.18 -3.91 9.26
C GLN A 64 2.30 -4.81 9.79
N ASP A 65 1.96 -5.81 10.62
CA ASP A 65 2.95 -6.77 11.13
C ASP A 65 3.50 -7.64 10.01
N ARG A 66 2.61 -8.16 9.15
CA ARG A 66 3.01 -8.91 7.97
C ARG A 66 3.74 -8.05 6.95
N LEU A 67 3.27 -6.82 6.72
CA LEU A 67 3.98 -5.85 5.87
C LEU A 67 5.40 -5.59 6.38
N ALA A 68 5.61 -5.51 7.69
CA ALA A 68 6.93 -5.31 8.29
C ALA A 68 7.86 -6.51 8.08
N GLU A 69 7.33 -7.73 8.22
CA GLU A 69 8.04 -8.96 7.90
C GLU A 69 8.46 -9.00 6.42
N ASP A 70 7.52 -8.76 5.51
CA ASP A 70 7.78 -8.81 4.07
C ASP A 70 8.73 -7.67 3.61
N MET A 71 8.71 -6.52 4.29
CA MET A 71 9.65 -5.42 4.05
C MET A 71 11.00 -5.58 4.80
N GLY A 72 11.15 -6.61 5.64
CA GLY A 72 12.38 -6.86 6.41
C GLY A 72 12.75 -5.73 7.38
N MET A 73 11.76 -5.12 8.04
CA MET A 73 11.99 -3.98 8.94
C MET A 73 11.07 -3.96 10.16
N SER A 74 11.25 -2.99 11.05
CA SER A 74 10.42 -2.89 12.25
C SER A 74 9.00 -2.40 11.93
N ARG A 75 8.03 -2.89 12.72
CA ARG A 75 6.63 -2.42 12.70
C ARG A 75 6.49 -0.91 12.84
N SER A 76 7.36 -0.27 13.65
CA SER A 76 7.37 1.18 13.84
C SER A 76 7.67 1.91 12.54
N ARG A 77 8.70 1.47 11.78
CA ARG A 77 9.04 2.07 10.48
C ARG A 77 7.92 1.90 9.46
N VAL A 78 7.30 0.73 9.42
CA VAL A 78 6.11 0.51 8.58
C VAL A 78 4.98 1.46 8.95
N THR A 79 4.71 1.63 10.26
CA THR A 79 3.67 2.56 10.74
C THR A 79 3.96 3.98 10.29
N GLU A 80 5.22 4.42 10.36
CA GLU A 80 5.67 5.73 9.89
C GLU A 80 5.41 5.91 8.38
N PHE A 81 5.81 4.93 7.55
CA PHE A 81 5.60 4.97 6.10
C PHE A 81 4.12 4.93 5.71
N VAL A 82 3.31 4.10 6.37
CA VAL A 82 1.86 4.07 6.15
C VAL A 82 1.24 5.42 6.51
N GLY A 83 1.65 6.04 7.63
CA GLY A 83 1.20 7.38 7.99
C GLY A 83 1.66 8.47 7.01
N GLU A 84 2.83 8.31 6.40
CA GLU A 84 3.32 9.20 5.34
C GLU A 84 2.42 9.13 4.10
N LEU A 85 2.09 7.91 3.64
CA LEU A 85 1.18 7.69 2.54
C LEU A 85 -0.22 8.23 2.82
N GLU A 86 -0.69 8.12 4.06
CA GLU A 86 -1.96 8.70 4.49
C GLU A 86 -1.94 10.24 4.45
N ARG A 87 -0.90 10.88 5.00
CA ARG A 87 -0.72 12.34 4.94
C ARG A 87 -0.60 12.84 3.49
N ALA A 88 0.03 12.06 2.62
CA ALA A 88 0.13 12.34 1.19
C ALA A 88 -1.16 12.06 0.42
N GLY A 89 -2.23 11.56 1.06
CA GLY A 89 -3.50 11.25 0.41
C GLY A 89 -3.45 10.07 -0.56
N LEU A 90 -2.41 9.24 -0.47
CA LEU A 90 -2.20 8.04 -1.30
C LEU A 90 -2.89 6.81 -0.73
N ILE A 91 -3.14 6.80 0.57
CA ILE A 91 -3.89 5.76 1.27
C ILE A 91 -4.88 6.41 2.22
N ALA A 92 -6.09 5.86 2.34
CA ALA A 92 -7.03 6.19 3.41
C ALA A 92 -7.30 4.96 4.28
N ILE A 93 -7.32 5.16 5.60
CA ILE A 93 -7.53 4.09 6.58
C ILE A 93 -8.88 4.31 7.29
N THR A 94 -9.81 3.38 7.09
CA THR A 94 -11.12 3.42 7.75
C THR A 94 -11.21 2.32 8.81
N ARG A 95 -11.42 2.73 10.08
CA ARG A 95 -11.70 1.79 11.16
C ARG A 95 -13.14 1.28 11.02
N ARG A 96 -13.31 -0.05 10.98
CA ARG A 96 -14.62 -0.69 10.74
C ARG A 96 -15.39 -1.04 12.02
N GLY A 97 -14.75 -0.90 13.18
CA GLY A 97 -15.33 -1.25 14.49
C GLY A 97 -15.53 -2.76 14.70
N GLN A 98 -15.98 -3.14 15.89
CA GLN A 98 -16.38 -4.53 16.24
C GLN A 98 -15.28 -5.59 16.03
N GLY A 99 -14.01 -5.26 16.31
CA GLY A 99 -12.89 -6.19 16.12
C GLY A 99 -12.54 -6.48 14.65
N LYS A 100 -13.20 -5.82 13.69
CA LYS A 100 -12.89 -5.96 12.26
C LYS A 100 -11.56 -5.25 11.96
N THR A 101 -10.78 -5.84 11.05
CA THR A 101 -9.56 -5.24 10.53
C THR A 101 -9.85 -3.90 9.85
N ASN A 102 -8.86 -3.01 9.83
CA ASN A 102 -8.96 -1.73 9.14
C ASN A 102 -9.18 -1.95 7.63
N LEU A 103 -9.98 -1.08 7.01
CA LEU A 103 -10.08 -1.00 5.56
C LEU A 103 -9.06 0.01 5.06
N TYR A 104 -8.20 -0.42 4.12
CA TYR A 104 -7.22 0.42 3.45
C TYR A 104 -7.71 0.70 2.03
N THR A 105 -7.78 1.96 1.64
CA THR A 105 -8.12 2.39 0.27
C THR A 105 -6.89 3.01 -0.37
N VAL A 106 -6.45 2.49 -1.52
CA VAL A 106 -5.31 3.02 -2.27
C VAL A 106 -5.81 4.01 -3.33
N HIS A 107 -5.21 5.19 -3.39
CA HIS A 107 -5.58 6.24 -4.33
C HIS A 107 -4.55 6.38 -5.47
N PHE A 108 -5.08 6.56 -6.68
CA PHE A 108 -4.31 6.85 -7.90
C PHE A 108 -4.43 8.32 -8.33
N GLN A 109 -5.30 9.09 -7.66
CA GLN A 109 -5.43 10.53 -7.81
C GLN A 109 -5.35 11.14 -6.42
N VAL A 110 -4.23 11.81 -6.11
CA VAL A 110 -4.11 12.58 -4.88
C VAL A 110 -4.86 13.88 -5.08
N LYS A 111 -6.02 14.04 -4.43
CA LYS A 111 -6.61 15.38 -4.30
C LYS A 111 -5.62 16.23 -3.49
N PRO A 112 -5.35 17.49 -3.89
CA PRO A 112 -4.48 18.34 -3.09
C PRO A 112 -5.08 18.43 -1.68
N THR A 113 -4.34 17.96 -0.68
CA THR A 113 -4.68 18.25 0.71
C THR A 113 -4.60 19.76 0.86
N GLY A 114 -5.74 20.36 1.21
CA GLY A 114 -6.00 21.80 1.12
C GLY A 114 -4.81 22.69 1.47
N ASP A 115 -4.53 23.60 0.55
CA ASP A 115 -3.56 24.68 0.63
C ASP A 115 -3.52 25.30 2.03
N LYS A 116 -2.49 24.98 2.82
CA LYS A 116 -2.14 25.73 4.03
C LYS A 116 -1.19 26.86 3.64
N SER A 117 -1.66 27.77 2.80
CA SER A 117 -1.00 29.05 2.57
C SER A 117 -0.80 29.75 3.94
N PRO A 118 0.41 30.24 4.27
CA PRO A 118 0.62 31.00 5.49
C PRO A 118 -0.22 32.28 5.39
N ARG A 119 -1.16 32.48 6.32
CA ARG A 119 -1.87 33.76 6.49
C ARG A 119 -0.85 34.89 6.43
N SER A 120 -0.93 35.72 5.40
CA SER A 120 -0.17 36.95 5.28
C SER A 120 -0.37 37.74 6.57
N ARG A 121 0.69 37.93 7.36
CA ARG A 121 0.72 39.02 8.32
C ARG A 121 0.67 40.30 7.51
N ARG A 122 -0.52 40.89 7.38
CA ARG A 122 -0.61 42.32 7.09
C ARG A 122 -0.09 43.04 8.32
N ALA A 123 1.14 43.54 8.20
CA ALA A 123 1.59 44.68 8.96
C ALA A 123 1.05 45.92 8.22
N ASP A 124 0.12 46.62 8.86
CA ASP A 124 -0.29 47.98 8.53
C ASP A 124 -0.29 48.68 9.92
N ILE A 125 0.80 49.36 10.29
CA ILE A 125 1.03 50.83 10.22
C ILE A 125 -0.12 51.63 10.86
#